data_AF-A0A7C4Y5E9-F1
#
_entry.id   AF-A0A7C4Y5E9-F1
#
_cell.length_a   1.000
_cell.length_b   1.000
_cell.length_c   1.000
_cell.angle_alpha   90.00
_cell.angle_beta   90.00
_cell.angle_gamma   90.00
#
_symmetry.space_group_name_H-M   'P 1'
#
loop_
_entity.id
_entity.type
_entity.pdbx_description
1 polymer ?
#
loop_
_entity_poly.entity_id
_entity_poly.type
_entity_poly.pdbx_seq_one_letter_code
_entity_poly.pdbx_strand_id
1 'polypeptide(L)' 'MYPEEIVIPMKEELTENGFTELLSPAEVEAQLAKEGTTLVMINSVC' A
#
# COMPACT_ATOMS: atom_id res chain seq x y z
N MET A 1 -6.66 8.10 -15.57
CA MET A 1 -5.89 7.87 -14.33
C MET A 1 -5.19 9.16 -13.95
N TYR A 2 -4.93 9.39 -12.67
CA TYR A 2 -4.13 10.53 -12.23
C TYR A 2 -2.68 10.37 -12.71
N PRO A 3 -1.99 11.48 -13.04
CA PRO A 3 -0.59 11.43 -13.43
C PRO A 3 0.29 10.79 -12.35
N GLU A 4 1.27 9.98 -12.74
CA GLU A 4 2.13 9.25 -11.80
C GLU A 4 2.86 10.20 -10.84
N GLU A 5 3.27 11.38 -11.32
CA GLU A 5 3.93 12.40 -10.51
C GLU A 5 3.07 12.90 -9.33
N ILE A 6 1.75 12.74 -9.39
CA ILE A 6 0.83 13.10 -8.31
C ILE A 6 0.68 11.93 -7.32
N VAL A 7 0.75 10.69 -7.81
CA VAL A 7 0.49 9.48 -6.99
C VAL A 7 1.74 9.02 -6.24
N ILE A 8 2.93 9.21 -6.82
CA ILE A 8 4.22 8.85 -6.21
C ILE A 8 4.40 9.46 -4.79
N PRO A 9 4.26 10.77 -4.58
CA PRO A 9 4.48 11.36 -3.25
C PRO A 9 3.49 10.81 -2.20
N MET A 10 2.25 10.50 -2.60
CA MET A 10 1.25 9.91 -1.69
C MET A 10 1.59 8.46 -1.31
N LYS A 11 2.26 7.72 -2.20
CA LYS A 11 2.76 6.37 -1.91
C LYS A 11 4.00 6.43 -1.01
N GLU A 12 4.92 7.32 -1.34
CA GLU A 12 6.17 7.53 -0.60
C GLU A 12 5.88 7.85 0.86
N GLU A 13 4.96 8.78 1.14
CA GLU A 13 4.54 9.14 2.50
C GLU A 13 4.15 7.90 3.34
N LEU A 14 3.40 6.96 2.78
CA LEU A 14 3.00 5.74 3.50
C LEU A 14 4.19 4.80 3.69
N THR A 15 4.98 4.59 2.64
CA THR A 15 6.14 3.69 2.71
C THR A 15 7.21 4.18 3.69
N GLU A 16 7.43 5.49 3.76
CA GLU A 16 8.34 6.13 4.73
C GLU A 16 7.86 5.97 6.17
N ASN A 17 6.54 5.90 6.38
CA ASN A 17 5.93 5.66 7.69
C ASN A 17 5.75 4.16 8.02
N GLY A 18 6.37 3.26 7.24
CA GLY A 18 6.45 1.84 7.53
C GLY A 18 5.34 0.98 6.93
N PHE A 19 4.51 1.52 6.03
CA PHE A 19 3.60 0.70 5.24
C PHE A 19 4.36 -0.05 4.14
N THR A 20 3.93 -1.28 3.88
CA THR A 20 4.42 -2.06 2.73
C THR A 20 3.44 -1.92 1.59
N GLU A 21 3.91 -1.49 0.42
CA GLU A 21 3.09 -1.46 -0.79
C GLU A 21 2.84 -2.89 -1.29
N LEU A 22 1.58 -3.20 -1.62
CA LEU A 22 1.17 -4.49 -2.17
C LEU A 22 0.53 -4.22 -3.54
N LEU A 23 1.19 -4.68 -4.61
CA LEU A 23 0.84 -4.36 -6.00
C LEU A 23 0.17 -5.52 -6.72
N SER A 24 0.15 -6.71 -6.11
CA SER A 24 -0.47 -7.90 -6.69
C SER A 24 -1.42 -8.60 -5.72
N PRO A 25 -2.45 -9.30 -6.22
CA PRO A 25 -3.32 -10.11 -5.37
C PRO A 25 -2.55 -11.15 -4.56
N ALA A 26 -1.51 -11.76 -5.14
CA ALA A 26 -0.68 -12.75 -4.47
C ALA A 26 0.10 -12.16 -3.28
N GLU A 27 0.61 -10.93 -3.39
CA GLU A 27 1.24 -10.21 -2.27
C GLU A 27 0.24 -9.93 -1.16
N VAL A 28 -0.99 -9.57 -1.51
CA VAL A 28 -2.08 -9.35 -0.53
C VAL A 28 -2.39 -10.65 0.21
N GLU A 29 -2.59 -11.75 -0.51
CA GLU A 29 -2.84 -13.06 0.09
C GLU A 29 -1.69 -13.51 1.00
N ALA A 30 -0.45 -13.36 0.54
CA ALA A 30 0.73 -13.70 1.32
C ALA A 30 0.89 -12.84 2.59
N GLN A 31 0.53 -11.55 2.52
CA GLN A 31 0.60 -10.65 3.69
C GLN A 31 -0.49 -10.98 4.72
N LEU A 32 -1.72 -11.23 4.27
CA LEU A 32 -2.86 -11.52 5.15
C LEU A 32 -2.79 -12.92 5.77
N ALA A 33 -2.02 -13.85 5.19
CA ALA A 33 -1.79 -15.17 5.76
C ALA A 33 -0.80 -15.18 6.94
N LYS A 34 -0.09 -14.07 7.20
CA LYS A 34 0.85 -13.97 8.32
C LYS A 34 0.10 -13.89 9.65
N GLU A 35 0.65 -14.53 10.68
CA GLU A 35 0.09 -14.46 12.03
C GLU A 35 0.27 -13.06 12.65
N GLY A 36 -0.68 -12.67 13.50
CA GLY A 36 -0.70 -11.38 14.17
C GLY A 36 -1.79 -10.44 13.65
N THR A 37 -1.60 -9.14 13.87
CA THR A 37 -2.57 -8.11 13.48
C THR A 37 -1.98 -7.25 12.37
N THR A 38 -2.71 -7.10 11.26
CA THR A 38 -2.31 -6.26 10.13
C THR A 38 -3.19 -5.02 10.06
N LEU A 39 -2.58 -3.83 10.05
CA LEU A 39 -3.25 -2.58 9.71
C LEU A 39 -3.22 -2.41 8.19
N VAL A 40 -4.38 -2.36 7.55
CA VAL A 40 -4.51 -2.18 6.10
C VAL A 40 -4.98 -0.75 5.81
N MET A 41 -4.18 -0.02 5.03
CA MET A 41 -4.53 1.33 4.56
C MET A 41 -4.87 1.25 3.07
N ILE A 42 -6.10 1.66 2.74
CA ILE A 42 -6.56 1.74 1.34
C ILE A 42 -6.24 3.14 0.83
N ASN A 43 -5.14 3.28 0.10
CA ASN A 43 -4.74 4.55 -0.47
C ASN A 43 -5.60 4.88 -1.70
N SER A 44 -6.02 6.15 -1.83
CA SER A 44 -6.86 6.63 -2.93
C SER A 44 -6.50 8.07 -3.29
N VAL A 45 -6.72 8.41 -4.55
CA VAL A 45 -6.50 9.74 -5.16
C VAL A 45 -7.80 10.56 -5.23
N CYS A 46 -8.79 10.19 -4.41
CA CYS A 46 -10.12 10.79 -4.36
C CYS A 46 -10.24 11.76 -3.19
#